data_AF-A0A7W0M4F9-F1
#
_entry.id   AF-A0A7W0M4F9-F1
#
_cell.length_a   1.000
_cell.length_b   1.000
_cell.length_c   1.000
_cell.angle_alpha   90.00
_cell.angle_beta   90.00
_cell.angle_gamma   90.00
#
_symmetry.space_group_name_H-M   'P 1'
#
loop_
_entity.id
_entity.type
_entity.pdbx_description
1 polymer ?
#
loop_
_entity_poly.entity_id
_entity_poly.type
_entity_poly.pdbx_seq_one_letter_code
_entity_poly.pdbx_strand_id
1 'polypeptide(L)'
;MTTCSSLVCPITVLPISDPDRNLIEGTGGYGAGLTRYLTERGELIIELDRPDRPARRNGAKSDSIDAVRAGREALTREHLGQPRGAGERAALSVRVAARRSAVEASTVAQCQLQSLIVAAPEAIRTRFRGLSTTTMITIATRLRTASSWDLETRSYADALRQLARRIRTLHTEATAHEQALTAIIETWRPDLLDQPGVGPIVAATVLCAWSHPGRCRNDA
;
A
#
# COMPACT_ATOMS: atom_id res chain seq x y z
N MET A 1 -25.75 18.07 5.24
CA MET A 1 -25.27 16.77 4.72
C MET A 1 -23.83 16.95 4.26
N THR A 2 -22.95 16.26 4.97
CA THR A 2 -21.59 15.82 4.58
C THR A 2 -20.56 16.87 4.20
N THR A 3 -19.82 17.33 5.21
CA THR A 3 -18.48 17.91 5.07
C THR A 3 -17.48 16.81 4.71
N CYS A 4 -16.87 16.93 3.53
CA CYS A 4 -15.63 16.26 3.19
C CYS A 4 -14.50 17.10 3.80
N SER A 5 -13.85 16.60 4.86
CA SER A 5 -12.64 17.23 5.40
C SER A 5 -11.75 16.14 5.98
N SER A 6 -10.90 15.58 5.13
CA SER A 6 -9.88 14.62 5.52
C SER A 6 -8.58 14.93 4.78
N LEU A 7 -7.51 14.97 5.58
CA LEU A 7 -6.10 14.78 5.21
C LEU A 7 -5.38 15.98 4.59
N VAL A 8 -4.94 16.89 5.48
CA VAL A 8 -3.62 17.50 5.36
C VAL A 8 -2.80 17.10 6.58
N CYS A 9 -1.81 16.25 6.38
CA CYS A 9 -0.79 15.95 7.37
C CYS A 9 0.38 16.92 7.09
N PRO A 10 0.61 17.93 7.93
CA PRO A 10 1.73 18.85 7.75
C PRO A 10 3.01 18.11 8.13
N ILE A 11 4.04 18.28 7.30
CA ILE A 11 5.39 17.79 7.55
C ILE A 11 5.99 18.74 8.59
N THR A 12 6.29 18.25 9.79
CA THR A 12 6.94 19.04 10.84
C THR A 12 8.45 18.80 10.78
N VAL A 13 9.22 19.88 10.62
CA VAL A 13 10.70 19.88 10.65
C VAL A 13 11.16 20.72 11.82
N LEU A 14 12.11 20.21 12.62
CA LEU A 14 12.66 20.96 13.75
C LEU A 14 14.17 20.83 13.88
N PRO A 15 14.86 21.94 14.20
CA PRO A 15 16.23 21.90 14.67
C PRO A 15 16.28 21.39 16.12
N ILE A 16 17.16 20.43 16.39
CA ILE A 16 17.60 20.13 17.75
C ILE A 16 18.66 21.18 18.14
N SER A 17 19.01 21.32 19.43
CA SER A 17 20.03 22.23 19.99
C SER A 17 21.42 22.18 19.33
N ASP A 18 21.61 21.30 18.36
CA ASP A 18 22.77 21.10 17.49
C ASP A 18 22.29 21.47 16.06
N PRO A 19 22.83 22.54 15.44
CA PRO A 19 22.23 23.20 14.26
C PRO A 19 22.08 22.32 13.02
N ASP A 20 22.71 21.14 13.00
CA ASP A 20 22.76 20.24 11.84
C ASP A 20 21.74 19.07 11.92
N ARG A 21 20.82 19.07 12.90
CA ARG A 21 19.87 17.97 13.14
C ARG A 21 18.42 18.34 12.88
N ASN A 22 17.81 17.67 11.90
CA ASN A 22 16.42 17.84 11.50
C ASN A 22 15.55 16.64 11.91
N LEU A 23 14.46 16.88 12.62
CA LEU A 23 13.45 15.86 12.94
C LEU A 23 12.34 15.85 11.89
N ILE A 24 12.00 14.70 11.31
CA ILE A 24 10.94 14.59 10.30
C ILE A 24 10.01 13.41 10.64
N GLU A 25 8.70 13.66 10.67
CA GLU A 25 7.67 12.61 10.77
C GLU A 25 7.36 12.03 9.37
N GLY A 26 7.30 10.71 9.26
CA GLY A 26 6.91 10.04 8.02
C GLY A 26 7.92 10.21 6.89
N THR A 27 9.20 10.00 7.19
CA THR A 27 10.33 10.13 6.25
C THR A 27 10.23 9.20 5.04
N GLY A 28 9.48 8.11 5.13
CA GLY A 28 9.16 7.20 4.02
C GLY A 28 7.82 7.46 3.31
N GLY A 29 7.05 8.49 3.73
CA GLY A 29 5.72 8.80 3.21
C GLY A 29 5.62 10.27 2.77
N TYR A 30 4.74 11.05 3.41
CA TYR A 30 4.58 12.47 3.10
C TYR A 30 5.89 13.27 3.22
N GLY A 31 6.77 12.90 4.15
CA GLY A 31 8.08 13.55 4.34
C GLY A 31 9.17 13.09 3.37
N ALA A 32 8.92 12.13 2.47
CA ALA A 32 9.97 11.48 1.68
C ALA A 32 10.70 12.42 0.71
N GLY A 33 9.98 13.33 0.07
CA GLY A 33 10.60 14.33 -0.82
C GLY A 33 11.53 15.28 -0.07
N LEU A 34 11.09 15.77 1.08
CA LEU A 34 11.86 16.67 1.93
C LEU A 34 13.05 15.97 2.59
N THR A 35 12.84 14.74 3.04
CA THR A 35 13.90 13.88 3.60
C THR A 35 15.03 13.73 2.58
N ARG A 36 14.71 13.34 1.33
CA ARG A 36 15.71 13.21 0.27
C ARG A 36 16.44 14.52 -0.02
N TYR A 37 15.70 15.63 -0.16
CA TYR A 37 16.27 16.95 -0.45
C TYR A 37 17.30 17.41 0.60
N LEU A 38 17.01 17.15 1.88
CA LEU A 38 17.87 17.51 3.01
C LEU A 38 19.05 16.53 3.13
N THR A 39 18.83 15.23 2.95
CA THR A 39 19.92 14.23 2.96
C THR A 39 20.94 14.49 1.85
N GLU A 40 20.49 14.87 0.64
CA GLU A 40 21.39 15.25 -0.48
C GLU A 40 22.28 16.46 -0.15
N ARG A 41 21.93 17.26 0.85
CA ARG A 41 22.70 18.43 1.32
C ARG A 41 23.57 18.14 2.54
N GLY A 42 23.63 16.88 2.99
CA GLY A 42 24.43 16.48 4.13
C GLY A 42 23.78 16.74 5.50
N GLU A 43 22.49 17.11 5.52
CA GLU A 43 21.75 17.36 6.76
C GLU A 43 21.46 16.05 7.51
N LEU A 44 21.64 16.03 8.83
CA LEU A 44 21.30 14.86 9.64
C LEU A 44 19.78 14.82 9.85
N ILE A 45 19.14 13.75 9.39
CA ILE A 45 17.69 13.57 9.54
C ILE A 45 17.39 12.45 10.52
N ILE A 46 16.44 12.71 11.41
CA ILE A 46 15.94 11.76 12.40
C ILE A 46 14.46 11.49 12.12
N GLU A 47 14.12 10.23 11.89
CA GLU A 47 12.74 9.73 11.80
C GLU A 47 12.17 9.52 13.20
N LEU A 48 11.06 10.18 13.49
CA LEU A 48 10.25 9.93 14.69
C LEU A 48 9.10 8.98 14.35
N ASP A 49 9.10 7.80 14.98
CA ASP A 49 7.91 6.95 15.02
C ASP A 49 6.80 7.67 15.78
N ARG A 50 5.59 7.65 15.20
CA ARG A 50 4.41 8.33 15.73
C ARG A 50 3.97 7.65 17.04
N PRO A 51 4.01 8.31 18.20
CA PRO A 51 3.53 7.70 19.44
C PRO A 51 2.00 7.56 19.42
N ASP A 52 1.49 6.56 20.14
CA ASP A 52 0.06 6.39 20.39
C ASP A 52 -0.51 7.67 21.02
N ARG A 53 -1.50 8.26 20.34
CA ARG A 53 -2.11 9.51 20.78
C ARG A 53 -3.16 9.22 21.85
N PRO A 54 -3.02 9.70 23.09
CA PRO A 54 -4.17 9.80 23.98
C PRO A 54 -5.23 10.72 23.36
N ALA A 55 -6.50 10.35 23.52
CA ALA A 55 -7.62 11.11 22.98
C ALA A 55 -7.60 12.56 23.52
N ARG A 56 -7.56 13.55 22.63
CA ARG A 56 -7.56 14.97 23.00
C ARG A 56 -8.97 15.41 23.36
N ARG A 57 -9.14 16.02 24.55
CA ARG A 57 -10.44 16.53 25.03
C ARG A 57 -11.01 17.69 24.20
N ASN A 58 -10.17 18.43 23.45
CA ASN A 58 -10.56 19.71 22.83
C ASN A 58 -10.23 19.88 21.34
N GLY A 59 -10.02 18.81 20.56
CA GLY A 59 -10.09 18.84 19.08
C GLY A 59 -9.12 19.73 18.28
N ALA A 60 -8.35 20.63 18.91
CA ALA A 60 -7.44 21.51 18.21
C ALA A 60 -6.12 20.79 17.91
N LYS A 61 -5.84 20.59 16.62
CA LYS A 61 -4.52 20.22 16.10
C LYS A 61 -3.66 21.50 16.09
N SER A 62 -2.52 21.48 16.77
CA SER A 62 -1.56 22.58 16.75
C SER A 62 -0.18 21.98 16.43
N ASP A 63 0.28 22.22 15.21
CA ASP A 63 1.52 21.64 14.69
C ASP A 63 2.76 22.17 15.45
N SER A 64 2.68 23.35 16.06
CA SER A 64 3.75 23.91 16.90
C SER A 64 3.89 23.20 18.25
N ILE A 65 2.77 22.79 18.87
CA ILE A 65 2.80 21.99 20.11
C ILE A 65 3.30 20.58 19.80
N ASP A 66 2.84 20.01 18.68
CA ASP A 66 3.28 18.69 18.23
C ASP A 66 4.78 18.70 17.89
N ALA A 67 5.28 19.79 17.31
CA ALA A 67 6.70 20.03 17.12
C ALA A 67 7.50 20.02 18.43
N VAL A 68 7.17 20.88 19.39
CA VAL A 68 7.92 20.97 20.66
C VAL A 68 7.90 19.62 21.40
N ARG A 69 6.77 18.89 21.34
CA ARG A 69 6.66 17.56 21.91
C ARG A 69 7.59 16.55 21.22
N ALA A 70 7.60 16.54 19.89
CA ALA A 70 8.49 15.72 19.08
C ALA A 70 9.98 15.99 19.37
N GLY A 71 10.36 17.27 19.49
CA GLY A 71 11.73 17.66 19.84
C GLY A 71 12.15 17.20 21.24
N ARG A 72 11.27 17.37 22.25
CA ARG A 72 11.54 16.89 23.61
C ARG A 72 11.64 15.38 23.69
N GLU A 73 10.76 14.67 22.98
CA GLU A 73 10.78 13.22 22.93
C GLU A 73 12.08 12.70 22.28
N ALA A 74 12.48 13.28 21.15
CA ALA A 74 13.74 12.94 20.50
C ALA A 74 14.94 13.11 21.44
N LEU A 75 15.01 14.22 22.17
CA LEU A 75 16.09 14.48 23.15
C LEU A 75 16.15 13.46 24.29
N THR A 76 15.03 12.80 24.61
CA THR A 76 14.96 11.78 25.66
C THR A 76 15.23 10.35 25.17
N ARG A 77 15.30 10.13 23.84
CA ARG A 77 15.54 8.81 23.27
C ARG A 77 17.02 8.50 23.25
N GLU A 78 17.40 7.35 23.82
CA GLU A 78 18.76 6.80 23.77
C GLU A 78 19.18 6.43 22.34
N HIS A 79 18.20 6.06 21.50
CA HIS A 79 18.40 5.72 20.10
C HIS A 79 17.42 6.48 19.22
N LEU A 80 17.94 7.18 18.21
CA LEU A 80 17.17 7.96 17.25
C LEU A 80 16.93 7.14 15.98
N GLY A 81 15.69 7.11 15.50
CA GLY A 81 15.36 6.44 14.25
C GLY A 81 16.03 7.17 13.09
N GLN A 82 16.78 6.46 12.25
CA GLN A 82 17.24 7.02 10.98
C GLN A 82 16.15 6.81 9.92
N PRO A 83 15.97 7.76 8.97
CA PRO A 83 15.11 7.56 7.83
C PRO A 83 15.38 6.22 7.15
N ARG A 84 14.32 5.55 6.72
CA ARG A 84 14.49 4.34 5.90
C ARG A 84 15.33 4.70 4.67
N GLY A 85 16.44 3.97 4.47
CA GLY A 85 17.37 4.24 3.38
C GLY A 85 16.66 4.35 2.02
N ALA A 86 17.06 5.35 1.22
CA ALA A 86 16.61 5.55 -0.15
C ALA A 86 17.16 4.44 -1.08
N GLY A 87 16.74 4.42 -2.35
CA GLY A 87 17.19 3.44 -3.35
C GLY A 87 16.28 2.21 -3.46
N GLU A 88 16.88 1.02 -3.47
CA GLU A 88 16.22 -0.28 -3.69
C GLU A 88 15.05 -0.48 -2.71
N ARG A 89 15.22 -0.12 -1.45
CA ARG A 89 14.18 -0.26 -0.42
C ARG A 89 12.96 0.63 -0.69
N ALA A 90 13.18 1.87 -1.13
CA ALA A 90 12.09 2.77 -1.49
C ALA A 90 11.36 2.25 -2.75
N ALA A 91 12.11 1.73 -3.73
CA ALA A 91 11.55 1.10 -4.92
C ALA A 91 10.70 -0.14 -4.56
N LEU A 92 11.19 -1.03 -3.70
CA LEU A 92 10.42 -2.16 -3.17
C LEU A 92 9.16 -1.70 -2.44
N SER A 93 9.27 -0.70 -1.56
CA SER A 93 8.14 -0.22 -0.75
C SER A 93 6.98 0.28 -1.63
N VAL A 94 7.29 1.07 -2.67
CA VAL A 94 6.30 1.55 -3.63
C VAL A 94 5.67 0.39 -4.40
N ARG A 95 6.46 -0.57 -4.86
CA ARG A 95 5.99 -1.74 -5.62
C ARG A 95 5.12 -2.68 -4.77
N VAL A 96 5.49 -2.92 -3.51
CA VAL A 96 4.70 -3.70 -2.54
C VAL A 96 3.34 -3.03 -2.31
N ALA A 97 3.33 -1.72 -2.07
CA ALA A 97 2.09 -0.97 -1.85
C ALA A 97 1.16 -1.03 -3.09
N ALA A 98 1.71 -0.81 -4.29
CA ALA A 98 0.95 -0.88 -5.53
C ALA A 98 0.39 -2.29 -5.80
N ARG A 99 1.21 -3.34 -5.62
CA ARG A 99 0.74 -4.73 -5.73
C ARG A 99 -0.40 -5.01 -4.77
N ARG A 100 -0.25 -4.63 -3.50
CA ARG A 100 -1.27 -4.82 -2.47
C ARG A 100 -2.58 -4.13 -2.87
N SER A 101 -2.53 -2.90 -3.35
CA SER A 101 -3.70 -2.18 -3.84
C SER A 101 -4.39 -2.91 -5.00
N ALA A 102 -3.62 -3.41 -5.98
CA ALA A 102 -4.17 -4.18 -7.09
C ALA A 102 -4.85 -5.49 -6.64
N VAL A 103 -4.24 -6.20 -5.68
CA VAL A 103 -4.81 -7.42 -5.10
C VAL A 103 -6.10 -7.13 -4.33
N GLU A 104 -6.10 -6.12 -3.45
CA GLU A 104 -7.29 -5.72 -2.70
C GLU A 104 -8.44 -5.31 -3.63
N ALA A 105 -8.14 -4.51 -4.65
CA ALA A 105 -9.13 -4.10 -5.65
C ALA A 105 -9.66 -5.30 -6.47
N SER A 106 -8.81 -6.29 -6.78
CA SER A 106 -9.23 -7.52 -7.47
C SER A 106 -10.20 -8.31 -6.61
N THR A 107 -9.89 -8.48 -5.32
CA THR A 107 -10.78 -9.15 -4.36
C THR A 107 -12.15 -8.49 -4.30
N VAL A 108 -12.19 -7.15 -4.19
CA VAL A 108 -13.46 -6.40 -4.20
C VAL A 108 -14.24 -6.65 -5.50
N ALA A 109 -13.57 -6.58 -6.65
CA ALA A 109 -14.21 -6.80 -7.94
C ALA A 109 -14.71 -8.25 -8.11
N GLN A 110 -13.99 -9.25 -7.59
CA GLN A 110 -14.41 -10.65 -7.59
C GLN A 110 -15.66 -10.86 -6.73
N CYS A 111 -15.72 -10.29 -5.53
CA CYS A 111 -16.91 -10.34 -4.68
C CYS A 111 -18.11 -9.69 -5.39
N GLN A 112 -17.92 -8.53 -6.03
CA GLN A 112 -18.98 -7.87 -6.80
C GLN A 112 -19.47 -8.74 -7.97
N LEU A 113 -18.55 -9.38 -8.71
CA LEU A 113 -18.88 -10.29 -9.80
C LEU A 113 -19.75 -11.44 -9.30
N GLN A 114 -19.37 -12.09 -8.19
CA GLN A 114 -20.11 -13.21 -7.61
C GLN A 114 -21.50 -12.78 -7.13
N SER A 115 -21.59 -11.65 -6.43
CA SER A 115 -22.87 -11.08 -5.98
C SER A 115 -23.81 -10.79 -7.15
N LEU A 116 -23.30 -10.21 -8.24
CA LEU A 116 -24.11 -9.96 -9.44
C LEU A 116 -24.52 -11.24 -10.15
N ILE A 117 -23.68 -12.28 -10.18
CA ILE A 117 -24.05 -13.59 -10.74
C ILE A 117 -25.23 -14.20 -9.96
N VAL A 118 -25.23 -14.07 -8.62
CA VAL A 118 -26.31 -14.58 -7.77
C VAL A 118 -27.62 -13.84 -8.02
N ALA A 119 -27.56 -12.52 -8.21
CA ALA A 119 -28.73 -11.66 -8.47
C ALA A 119 -29.18 -11.65 -9.93
N ALA A 120 -28.38 -12.16 -10.88
CA ALA A 120 -28.65 -12.07 -12.30
C ALA A 120 -29.92 -12.85 -12.72
N PRO A 121 -30.61 -12.39 -13.79
CA PRO A 121 -31.68 -13.15 -14.44
C PRO A 121 -31.23 -14.56 -14.84
N GLU A 122 -32.16 -15.51 -14.84
CA GLU A 122 -31.86 -16.95 -15.04
C GLU A 122 -31.15 -17.25 -16.36
N ALA A 123 -31.44 -16.47 -17.42
CA ALA A 123 -30.77 -16.54 -18.72
C ALA A 123 -29.24 -16.35 -18.65
N ILE A 124 -28.76 -15.65 -17.61
CA ILE A 124 -27.35 -15.45 -17.30
C ILE A 124 -26.90 -16.40 -16.19
N ARG A 125 -27.65 -16.47 -15.08
CA ARG A 125 -27.26 -17.20 -13.86
C ARG A 125 -26.98 -18.68 -14.11
N THR A 126 -27.77 -19.33 -14.98
CA THR A 126 -27.56 -20.73 -15.39
C THR A 126 -26.16 -21.02 -15.90
N ARG A 127 -25.55 -20.06 -16.62
CA ARG A 127 -24.23 -20.21 -17.24
C ARG A 127 -23.07 -20.27 -16.24
N PHE A 128 -23.32 -19.90 -14.98
CA PHE A 128 -22.29 -19.81 -13.94
C PHE A 128 -22.46 -20.83 -12.81
N ARG A 129 -23.50 -21.68 -12.85
CA ARG A 129 -23.74 -22.68 -11.79
C ARG A 129 -22.60 -23.68 -11.71
N GLY A 130 -22.13 -23.94 -10.48
CA GLY A 130 -21.08 -24.94 -10.21
C GLY A 130 -19.69 -24.58 -10.73
N LEU A 131 -19.48 -23.36 -11.23
CA LEU A 131 -18.19 -22.94 -11.77
C LEU A 131 -17.28 -22.37 -10.67
N SER A 132 -15.98 -22.56 -10.82
CA SER A 132 -14.99 -21.87 -9.99
C SER A 132 -14.90 -20.40 -10.37
N THR A 133 -14.45 -19.55 -9.44
CA THR A 133 -14.28 -18.11 -9.66
C THR A 133 -13.43 -17.80 -10.90
N THR A 134 -12.33 -18.54 -11.11
CA THR A 134 -11.46 -18.41 -12.29
C THR A 134 -12.21 -18.64 -13.60
N THR A 135 -13.05 -19.68 -13.63
CA THR A 135 -13.87 -20.01 -14.80
C THR A 135 -14.98 -18.98 -15.01
N MET A 136 -15.61 -18.52 -13.92
CA MET A 136 -16.60 -17.43 -13.97
C MET A 136 -16.02 -16.17 -14.60
N ILE A 137 -14.84 -15.72 -14.15
CA ILE A 137 -14.14 -14.55 -14.72
C ILE A 137 -13.90 -14.77 -16.22
N THR A 138 -13.38 -15.93 -16.59
CA THR A 138 -13.07 -16.26 -18.00
C THR A 138 -14.33 -16.18 -18.88
N ILE A 139 -15.42 -16.79 -18.46
CA ILE A 139 -16.69 -16.77 -19.19
C ILE A 139 -17.27 -15.35 -19.23
N ALA A 140 -17.29 -14.65 -18.10
CA ALA A 140 -17.86 -13.30 -17.99
C ALA A 140 -17.14 -12.32 -18.93
N THR A 141 -15.83 -12.42 -19.13
CA THR A 141 -15.11 -11.56 -20.10
C THR A 141 -15.58 -11.72 -21.55
N ARG A 142 -16.12 -12.90 -21.90
CA ARG A 142 -16.56 -13.28 -23.23
C ARG A 142 -18.07 -13.26 -23.40
N LEU A 143 -18.81 -12.92 -22.34
CA LEU A 143 -20.27 -12.86 -22.38
C LEU A 143 -20.70 -11.93 -23.52
N ARG A 144 -21.64 -12.33 -24.36
CA ARG A 144 -22.20 -11.49 -25.44
C ARG A 144 -23.67 -11.25 -25.14
N THR A 145 -24.14 -10.05 -25.45
CA THR A 145 -25.56 -9.72 -25.36
C THR A 145 -26.31 -10.39 -26.51
N ALA A 146 -27.46 -10.99 -26.22
CA ALA A 146 -28.38 -11.47 -27.25
C ALA A 146 -29.40 -10.37 -27.58
N SER A 147 -29.85 -10.30 -28.84
CA SER A 147 -30.88 -9.35 -29.27
C SER A 147 -32.23 -9.59 -28.58
N SER A 148 -32.50 -10.83 -28.18
CA SER A 148 -33.71 -11.24 -27.47
C SER A 148 -33.73 -10.85 -25.98
N TRP A 149 -32.62 -10.40 -25.42
CA TRP A 149 -32.55 -10.02 -24.00
C TRP A 149 -33.20 -8.67 -23.77
N ASP A 150 -33.88 -8.52 -22.63
CA ASP A 150 -34.42 -7.24 -22.17
C ASP A 150 -33.31 -6.29 -21.68
N LEU A 151 -33.70 -5.09 -21.25
CA LEU A 151 -32.76 -4.09 -20.76
C LEU A 151 -32.02 -4.56 -19.50
N GLU A 152 -32.73 -5.22 -18.56
CA GLU A 152 -32.13 -5.73 -17.32
C GLU A 152 -31.06 -6.78 -17.60
N THR A 153 -31.39 -7.82 -18.38
CA THR A 153 -30.46 -8.91 -18.69
C THR A 153 -29.23 -8.38 -19.44
N ARG A 154 -29.41 -7.45 -20.39
CA ARG A 154 -28.27 -6.79 -21.07
C ARG A 154 -27.40 -5.99 -20.09
N SER A 155 -28.00 -5.28 -19.15
CA SER A 155 -27.28 -4.50 -18.14
C SER A 155 -26.44 -5.38 -17.22
N TYR A 156 -26.99 -6.50 -16.74
CA TYR A 156 -26.23 -7.51 -15.99
C TYR A 156 -25.07 -8.05 -16.82
N ALA A 157 -25.32 -8.39 -18.08
CA ALA A 157 -24.29 -8.94 -18.96
C ALA A 157 -23.11 -7.98 -19.16
N ASP A 158 -23.41 -6.70 -19.36
CA ASP A 158 -22.39 -5.66 -19.55
C ASP A 158 -21.60 -5.39 -18.26
N ALA A 159 -22.27 -5.31 -17.11
CA ALA A 159 -21.63 -5.13 -15.81
C ALA A 159 -20.70 -6.30 -15.45
N LEU A 160 -21.16 -7.53 -15.64
CA LEU A 160 -20.35 -8.74 -15.42
C LEU A 160 -19.11 -8.75 -16.32
N ARG A 161 -19.26 -8.36 -17.60
CA ARG A 161 -18.14 -8.29 -18.54
C ARG A 161 -17.10 -7.25 -18.10
N GLN A 162 -17.55 -6.08 -17.66
CA GLN A 162 -16.66 -5.00 -17.20
C GLN A 162 -15.89 -5.41 -15.94
N LEU A 163 -16.58 -5.99 -14.93
CA LEU A 163 -15.93 -6.50 -13.71
C LEU A 163 -14.89 -7.58 -14.04
N ALA A 164 -15.25 -8.54 -14.90
CA ALA A 164 -14.33 -9.61 -15.26
C ALA A 164 -13.07 -9.09 -16.00
N ARG A 165 -13.22 -8.08 -16.86
CA ARG A 165 -12.08 -7.41 -17.50
C ARG A 165 -11.22 -6.66 -16.48
N ARG A 166 -11.85 -5.93 -15.55
CA ARG A 166 -11.16 -5.22 -14.48
C ARG A 166 -10.35 -6.17 -13.60
N ILE A 167 -10.92 -7.31 -13.19
CA ILE A 167 -10.21 -8.35 -12.42
C ILE A 167 -8.96 -8.82 -13.17
N ARG A 168 -9.07 -9.09 -14.48
CA ARG A 168 -7.90 -9.49 -15.29
C ARG A 168 -6.83 -8.42 -15.34
N THR A 169 -7.21 -7.16 -15.55
CA THR A 169 -6.25 -6.05 -15.54
C THR A 169 -5.51 -5.96 -14.21
N LEU A 170 -6.24 -6.05 -13.08
CA LEU A 170 -5.66 -6.00 -11.73
C LEU A 170 -4.76 -7.19 -11.43
N HIS A 171 -5.08 -8.39 -11.92
CA HIS A 171 -4.18 -9.54 -11.82
C HIS A 171 -2.90 -9.35 -12.63
N THR A 172 -3.00 -8.83 -13.86
CA THR A 172 -1.83 -8.50 -14.68
C THR A 172 -0.96 -7.46 -13.97
N GLU A 173 -1.57 -6.41 -13.42
CA GLU A 173 -0.86 -5.36 -12.66
C GLU A 173 -0.15 -5.93 -11.43
N ALA A 174 -0.84 -6.74 -10.62
CA ALA A 174 -0.24 -7.39 -9.45
C ALA A 174 0.94 -8.29 -9.83
N THR A 175 0.81 -9.06 -10.93
CA THR A 175 1.87 -9.93 -11.46
C THR A 175 3.07 -9.12 -11.94
N ALA A 176 2.84 -8.01 -12.65
CA ALA A 176 3.90 -7.13 -13.12
C ALA A 176 4.68 -6.50 -11.95
N HIS A 177 3.99 -6.12 -10.87
CA HIS A 177 4.65 -5.65 -9.65
C HIS A 177 5.46 -6.76 -8.97
N GLU A 178 4.96 -7.99 -8.91
CA GLU A 178 5.68 -9.14 -8.36
C GLU A 178 6.96 -9.46 -9.15
N GLN A 179 6.90 -9.42 -10.48
CA GLN A 179 8.07 -9.58 -11.34
C GLN A 179 9.12 -8.47 -11.10
N ALA A 180 8.66 -7.22 -11.00
CA ALA A 180 9.55 -6.09 -10.71
C ALA A 180 10.19 -6.19 -9.31
N LEU A 181 9.44 -6.66 -8.30
CA LEU A 181 9.98 -6.93 -6.97
C LEU A 181 11.06 -8.01 -7.04
N THR A 182 10.79 -9.10 -7.76
CA THR A 182 11.71 -10.23 -7.92
C THR A 182 13.03 -9.77 -8.53
N ALA A 183 12.99 -8.99 -9.62
CA ALA A 183 14.20 -8.47 -10.28
C ALA A 183 15.07 -7.60 -9.36
N ILE A 184 14.44 -6.76 -8.52
CA ILE A 184 15.16 -5.94 -7.53
C ILE A 184 15.82 -6.84 -6.48
N ILE A 185 15.11 -7.88 -6.00
CA ILE A 185 15.63 -8.80 -4.99
C ILE A 185 16.78 -9.64 -5.53
N GLU A 186 16.65 -10.18 -6.74
CA GLU A 186 17.72 -10.96 -7.40
C GLU A 186 19.01 -10.16 -7.56
N THR A 187 18.89 -8.84 -7.77
CA THR A 187 20.05 -7.95 -7.87
C THR A 187 20.61 -7.57 -6.50
N TRP A 188 19.74 -7.30 -5.52
CA TRP A 188 20.13 -6.71 -4.24
C TRP A 188 20.49 -7.76 -3.18
N ARG A 189 19.64 -8.77 -3.01
CA ARG A 189 19.72 -9.81 -1.96
C ARG A 189 19.17 -11.14 -2.47
N PRO A 190 19.83 -11.79 -3.46
CA PRO A 190 19.39 -13.06 -4.01
C PRO A 190 19.37 -14.18 -2.96
N ASP A 191 20.23 -14.08 -1.94
CA ASP A 191 20.34 -15.02 -0.81
C ASP A 191 19.03 -15.22 -0.03
N LEU A 192 18.11 -14.25 -0.08
CA LEU A 192 16.79 -14.37 0.53
C LEU A 192 15.89 -15.35 -0.22
N LEU A 193 16.04 -15.48 -1.54
CA LEU A 193 15.22 -16.39 -2.36
C LEU A 193 15.66 -17.85 -2.21
N ASP A 194 16.87 -18.09 -1.71
CA ASP A 194 17.36 -19.44 -1.39
C ASP A 194 16.79 -19.98 -0.06
N GLN A 195 16.16 -19.11 0.75
CA GLN A 195 15.62 -19.52 2.05
C GLN A 195 14.26 -20.24 1.91
N PRO A 196 14.06 -21.35 2.62
CA PRO A 196 12.81 -22.10 2.53
C PRO A 196 11.62 -21.26 3.01
N GLY A 197 10.58 -21.17 2.18
CA GLY A 197 9.37 -20.40 2.47
C GLY A 197 9.47 -18.89 2.20
N VAL A 198 10.62 -18.40 1.71
CA VAL A 198 10.81 -16.98 1.37
C VAL A 198 10.66 -16.76 -0.13
N GLY A 199 9.43 -16.39 -0.54
CA GLY A 199 9.17 -15.92 -1.90
C GLY A 199 9.45 -14.43 -2.09
N PRO A 200 9.40 -13.90 -3.32
CA PRO A 200 9.71 -12.49 -3.63
C PRO A 200 8.89 -11.48 -2.81
N ILE A 201 7.63 -11.78 -2.53
CA ILE A 201 6.76 -10.90 -1.74
C ILE A 201 7.19 -10.85 -0.27
N VAL A 202 7.58 -12.00 0.29
CA VAL A 202 8.06 -12.10 1.68
C VAL A 202 9.41 -11.41 1.79
N ALA A 203 10.35 -11.71 0.89
CA ALA A 203 11.65 -11.06 0.83
C ALA A 203 11.51 -9.53 0.70
N ALA A 204 10.65 -9.04 -0.19
CA ALA A 204 10.39 -7.60 -0.31
C ALA A 204 9.85 -7.00 0.99
N THR A 205 8.93 -7.69 1.66
CA THR A 205 8.34 -7.24 2.93
C THR A 205 9.40 -7.14 4.03
N VAL A 206 10.25 -8.17 4.16
CA VAL A 206 11.37 -8.20 5.11
C VAL A 206 12.35 -7.06 4.83
N LEU A 207 12.77 -6.88 3.56
CA LEU A 207 13.69 -5.82 3.16
C LEU A 207 13.10 -4.41 3.37
N CYS A 208 11.79 -4.25 3.23
CA CYS A 208 11.10 -2.99 3.54
C CYS A 208 11.00 -2.72 5.04
N ALA A 209 10.87 -3.77 5.86
CA ALA A 209 10.76 -3.67 7.31
C ALA A 209 12.12 -3.48 8.01
N TRP A 210 13.16 -4.15 7.52
CA TRP A 210 14.48 -4.19 8.13
C TRP A 210 15.41 -3.15 7.48
N SER A 211 15.63 -2.00 8.14
CA SER A 211 16.41 -0.88 7.58
C SER A 211 17.92 -0.99 7.80
N HIS A 212 18.36 -1.25 9.03
CA HIS A 212 19.77 -1.35 9.44
C HIS A 212 19.87 -2.16 10.75
N PRO A 213 21.05 -2.72 11.09
CA PRO A 213 21.31 -3.30 12.40
C PRO A 213 20.88 -2.35 13.53
N GLY A 214 20.24 -2.88 14.59
CA GLY A 214 19.73 -2.10 15.72
C GLY A 214 18.35 -1.45 15.55
N ARG A 215 17.70 -1.55 14.38
CA ARG A 215 16.31 -1.07 14.18
C ARG A 215 15.28 -1.97 14.88
N CYS A 216 15.41 -3.28 14.72
CA CYS A 216 14.56 -4.26 15.42
C CYS A 216 15.15 -4.52 16.80
N ARG A 217 14.36 -4.25 17.84
CA ARG A 217 14.81 -4.29 19.24
C ARG A 217 15.04 -5.72 19.76
N ASN A 218 14.40 -6.72 19.14
CA ASN A 218 14.59 -8.17 19.34
C ASN A 218 13.91 -8.92 18.18
N ASP A 219 14.36 -10.14 17.87
CA ASP A 219 13.78 -11.07 16.87
C ASP A 219 12.52 -11.80 17.39
N ALA A 220 11.73 -11.15 18.24
CA ALA A 220 10.61 -11.75 18.98
C ALA A 220 9.24 -11.44 18.34
#